data_AF-A0A0F9QXK2-F1
#
_entry.id   AF-A0A0F9QXK2-F1
#
_cell.length_a   1.000
_cell.length_b   1.000
_cell.length_c   1.000
_cell.angle_alpha   90.00
_cell.angle_beta   90.00
_cell.angle_gamma   90.00
#
_symmetry.space_group_name_H-M   'P 1'
#
loop_
_entity.id
_entity.type
_entity.pdbx_description
1 polymer ?
#
loop_
_entity_poly.entity_id
_entity_poly.type
_entity_poly.pdbx_seq_one_letter_code
_entity_poly.pdbx_strand_id
1 'polypeptide(L)'
;MNDNKKKKFDFPIDLNFYFGDEFPFDFEMEGLPFSRIYYYLNKIAEIKNMDVSTKGNIYLKIENASRRLLMMLIAKKKAKDSEFPARLNIGQIFDPLIGLYEIEALYHIEAMILFARTILDIFTYVSAYFLINLRIDSFTKFCKKVISSHDINLEPLKTKIEFIIYDKNSWIHVLSSISKRSLRDKIAHQTVIKLEYKETSETSDIVYCYINFNNKLIPLDKFLDGLCNGVIDFCLFIEQLIINKYNF
;
A
#
# COMPACT_ATOMS: atom_id res chain seq x y z
N MET A 1 0.90 -37.19 8.64
CA MET A 1 1.42 -36.22 7.66
C MET A 1 0.24 -35.36 7.23
N ASN A 2 0.15 -34.13 7.74
CA ASN A 2 -0.94 -33.22 7.40
C ASN A 2 -0.64 -32.57 6.05
N ASP A 3 -1.43 -32.91 5.03
CA ASP A 3 -1.53 -32.16 3.79
C ASP A 3 -2.13 -30.78 4.06
N ASN A 4 -1.28 -29.81 4.43
CA ASN A 4 -1.60 -28.39 4.34
C ASN A 4 -1.64 -28.00 2.85
N LYS A 5 -2.68 -28.43 2.13
CA LYS A 5 -3.04 -27.81 0.85
C LYS A 5 -3.35 -26.35 1.14
N LYS A 6 -2.44 -25.44 0.80
CA LYS A 6 -2.68 -23.99 0.83
C LYS A 6 -3.99 -23.72 0.09
N LYS A 7 -5.05 -23.35 0.83
CA LYS A 7 -6.32 -22.94 0.21
C LYS A 7 -6.05 -21.70 -0.63
N LYS A 8 -6.31 -21.79 -1.93
CA LYS A 8 -6.30 -20.64 -2.83
C LYS A 8 -7.61 -19.89 -2.62
N PHE A 9 -7.53 -18.63 -2.20
CA PHE A 9 -8.69 -17.76 -2.07
C PHE A 9 -8.85 -16.95 -3.34
N ASP A 10 -10.09 -16.83 -3.82
CA ASP A 10 -10.39 -15.97 -4.96
C ASP A 10 -10.17 -14.50 -4.59
N PHE A 11 -9.73 -13.71 -5.55
CA PHE A 11 -9.59 -12.27 -5.35
C PHE A 11 -10.97 -11.60 -5.44
N PRO A 12 -11.26 -10.54 -4.66
CA PRO A 12 -12.58 -9.91 -4.62
C PRO A 12 -13.05 -9.29 -5.95
N ILE A 13 -12.19 -9.26 -6.97
CA ILE A 13 -12.51 -8.78 -8.30
C ILE A 13 -11.98 -9.78 -9.33
N ASP A 14 -12.71 -9.93 -10.43
CA ASP A 14 -12.36 -10.81 -11.54
C ASP A 14 -11.09 -10.30 -12.24
N LEU A 15 -9.95 -10.91 -11.95
CA LEU A 15 -8.67 -10.54 -12.54
C LEU A 15 -8.63 -10.80 -14.05
N ASN A 16 -9.30 -11.84 -14.54
CA ASN A 16 -9.33 -12.16 -15.96
C ASN A 16 -10.09 -11.09 -16.75
N PHE A 17 -11.14 -10.52 -16.17
CA PHE A 17 -11.85 -9.39 -16.78
C PHE A 17 -10.93 -8.18 -17.02
N TYR A 18 -9.99 -7.90 -16.10
CA TYR A 18 -9.11 -6.73 -16.21
C TYR A 18 -7.80 -6.97 -16.96
N PHE A 19 -7.26 -8.20 -16.89
CA PHE A 19 -5.90 -8.49 -17.38
C PHE A 19 -5.84 -9.63 -18.40
N GLY A 20 -6.94 -10.33 -18.67
CA GLY A 20 -6.92 -11.55 -19.48
C GLY A 20 -5.95 -12.59 -18.90
N ASP A 21 -5.19 -13.25 -19.77
CA ASP A 21 -4.16 -14.23 -19.38
C ASP A 21 -2.85 -13.58 -18.93
N GLU A 22 -2.67 -12.28 -19.19
CA GLU A 22 -1.45 -11.52 -18.89
C GLU A 22 -1.58 -10.80 -17.55
N PHE A 23 -1.56 -11.55 -16.45
CA PHE A 23 -1.47 -10.92 -15.14
C PHE A 23 -0.06 -10.34 -14.94
N PRO A 24 0.14 -9.01 -14.91
CA PRO A 24 1.45 -8.40 -15.11
C PRO A 24 2.32 -8.37 -13.85
N PHE A 25 1.99 -9.18 -12.85
CA PHE A 25 2.60 -9.17 -11.52
C PHE A 25 2.96 -10.58 -11.07
N ASP A 26 4.25 -10.81 -10.84
CA ASP A 26 4.75 -12.00 -10.17
C ASP A 26 4.44 -11.89 -8.67
N PHE A 27 3.31 -12.45 -8.26
CA PHE A 27 2.97 -12.56 -6.84
C PHE A 27 3.48 -13.89 -6.28
N GLU A 28 4.67 -13.84 -5.70
CA GLU A 28 5.15 -14.90 -4.80
C GLU A 28 4.72 -14.61 -3.35
N MET A 29 3.42 -14.46 -3.06
CA MET A 29 2.95 -14.37 -1.66
C MET A 29 1.69 -15.19 -1.42
N GLU A 30 1.49 -15.63 -0.17
CA GLU A 30 0.48 -16.60 0.29
C GLU A 30 -1.00 -16.15 0.17
N GLY A 31 -1.29 -15.22 -0.73
CA GLY A 31 -2.60 -14.64 -1.05
C GLY A 31 -2.50 -13.15 -1.32
N LEU A 32 -3.40 -12.63 -2.17
CA LEU A 32 -3.62 -11.18 -2.32
C LEU A 32 -4.36 -10.65 -1.07
N PRO A 33 -4.05 -9.44 -0.58
CA PRO A 33 -4.84 -8.80 0.46
C PRO A 33 -6.32 -8.81 0.11
N PHE A 34 -7.15 -8.92 1.15
CA PHE A 34 -8.61 -8.83 1.07
C PHE A 34 -9.33 -10.09 0.59
N SER A 35 -8.62 -11.07 0.04
CA SER A 35 -9.23 -12.34 -0.40
C SER A 35 -9.82 -13.15 0.75
N ARG A 36 -9.15 -13.23 1.91
CA ARG A 36 -9.61 -14.05 3.04
C ARG A 36 -10.83 -13.42 3.70
N ILE A 37 -10.79 -12.12 3.94
CA ILE A 37 -11.90 -11.40 4.55
C ILE A 37 -13.12 -11.38 3.63
N TYR A 38 -12.94 -11.27 2.32
CA TYR A 38 -14.02 -11.40 1.34
C TYR A 38 -14.65 -12.79 1.42
N TYR A 39 -13.83 -13.84 1.38
CA TYR A 39 -14.29 -15.23 1.46
C TYR A 39 -15.07 -15.52 2.75
N TYR A 40 -14.58 -15.02 3.90
CA TYR A 40 -15.19 -15.24 5.20
C TYR A 40 -16.30 -14.23 5.57
N LEU A 41 -16.55 -13.21 4.75
CA LEU A 41 -17.44 -12.11 5.10
C LEU A 41 -18.86 -12.57 5.45
N ASN A 42 -19.40 -13.56 4.73
CA ASN A 42 -20.73 -14.10 5.03
C ASN A 42 -20.80 -14.70 6.44
N LYS A 43 -19.80 -15.50 6.83
CA LYS A 43 -19.75 -16.11 8.16
C LYS A 43 -19.53 -15.07 9.26
N ILE A 44 -18.65 -14.09 9.02
CA ILE A 44 -18.41 -13.00 9.97
C ILE A 44 -19.68 -12.15 10.14
N ALA A 45 -20.42 -11.90 9.05
CA ALA A 45 -21.67 -11.15 9.07
C ALA A 45 -22.76 -11.87 9.88
N GLU A 46 -22.86 -13.19 9.77
CA GLU A 46 -23.77 -14.00 10.60
C GLU A 46 -23.40 -13.89 12.09
N ILE A 47 -22.12 -14.07 12.46
CA ILE A 47 -21.66 -13.95 13.85
C ILE A 47 -21.96 -12.56 14.43
N LYS A 48 -21.82 -11.50 13.62
CA LYS A 48 -22.08 -10.12 14.06
C LYS A 48 -23.56 -9.72 13.97
N ASN A 49 -24.46 -10.58 13.51
CA ASN A 49 -25.85 -10.23 13.18
C ASN A 49 -25.93 -8.96 12.31
N MET A 50 -25.08 -8.89 11.29
CA MET A 50 -24.95 -7.71 10.44
C MET A 50 -26.14 -7.56 9.52
N ASP A 51 -26.69 -6.34 9.42
CA ASP A 51 -27.75 -6.03 8.47
C ASP A 51 -27.24 -6.05 7.01
N VAL A 52 -28.17 -6.23 6.08
CA VAL A 52 -27.88 -6.37 4.64
C VAL A 52 -27.16 -5.14 4.07
N SER A 53 -27.51 -3.93 4.54
CA SER A 53 -26.92 -2.68 4.06
C SER A 53 -25.46 -2.55 4.51
N THR A 54 -25.19 -2.81 5.80
CA THR A 54 -23.82 -2.81 6.34
C THR A 54 -22.96 -3.85 5.65
N LYS A 55 -23.48 -5.06 5.45
CA LYS A 55 -22.78 -6.14 4.73
C LYS A 55 -22.45 -5.73 3.29
N GLY A 56 -23.42 -5.19 2.57
CA GLY A 56 -23.22 -4.69 1.20
C GLY A 56 -22.16 -3.58 1.13
N ASN A 57 -22.18 -2.63 2.06
CA ASN A 57 -21.17 -1.57 2.12
C ASN A 57 -19.76 -2.11 2.41
N ILE A 58 -19.62 -3.15 3.24
CA ILE A 58 -18.32 -3.79 3.48
C ILE A 58 -17.80 -4.50 2.23
N TYR A 59 -18.65 -5.24 1.51
CA TYR A 59 -18.28 -5.84 0.22
C TYR A 59 -17.76 -4.79 -0.77
N LEU A 60 -18.51 -3.70 -0.95
CA LEU A 60 -18.10 -2.60 -1.84
C LEU A 60 -16.77 -1.97 -1.43
N LYS A 61 -16.52 -1.83 -0.13
CA LYS A 61 -15.24 -1.30 0.37
C LYS A 61 -14.09 -2.27 0.10
N ILE A 62 -14.29 -3.56 0.32
CA ILE A 62 -13.31 -4.59 0.03
C ILE A 62 -12.96 -4.57 -1.46
N GLU A 63 -13.94 -4.59 -2.35
CA GLU A 63 -13.70 -4.51 -3.80
C GLU A 63 -12.98 -3.22 -4.20
N ASN A 64 -13.38 -2.08 -3.64
CA ASN A 64 -12.75 -0.80 -3.94
C ASN A 64 -11.30 -0.77 -3.45
N ALA A 65 -11.00 -1.35 -2.28
CA ALA A 65 -9.62 -1.51 -1.81
C ALA A 65 -8.82 -2.42 -2.76
N SER A 66 -9.40 -3.54 -3.23
CA SER A 66 -8.78 -4.42 -4.23
C SER A 66 -8.48 -3.72 -5.56
N ARG A 67 -9.42 -2.93 -6.09
CA ARG A 67 -9.18 -2.12 -7.31
C ARG A 67 -8.04 -1.13 -7.11
N ARG A 68 -8.02 -0.42 -5.97
CA ARG A 68 -6.95 0.54 -5.65
C ARG A 68 -5.60 -0.13 -5.44
N LEU A 69 -5.58 -1.35 -4.90
CA LEU A 69 -4.37 -2.17 -4.80
C LEU A 69 -3.80 -2.48 -6.19
N LEU A 70 -4.63 -2.93 -7.13
CA LEU A 70 -4.18 -3.14 -8.51
C LEU A 70 -3.67 -1.85 -9.14
N MET A 71 -4.39 -0.74 -8.97
CA MET A 71 -3.95 0.55 -9.51
C MET A 71 -2.61 1.03 -8.92
N MET A 72 -2.39 0.81 -7.62
CA MET A 72 -1.11 1.09 -6.97
C MET A 72 0.03 0.28 -7.60
N LEU A 73 -0.21 -1.01 -7.87
CA LEU A 73 0.79 -1.90 -8.47
C LEU A 73 1.07 -1.58 -9.94
N ILE A 74 0.03 -1.21 -10.70
CA ILE A 74 0.19 -0.73 -12.08
C ILE A 74 1.01 0.57 -12.07
N ALA A 75 0.69 1.51 -11.18
CA ALA A 75 1.43 2.76 -11.03
C ALA A 75 2.90 2.52 -10.65
N LYS A 76 3.18 1.58 -9.73
CA LYS A 76 4.54 1.14 -9.41
C LYS A 76 5.29 0.64 -10.65
N LYS A 77 4.68 -0.27 -11.43
CA LYS A 77 5.30 -0.82 -12.65
C LYS A 77 5.61 0.30 -13.65
N LYS A 78 4.62 1.14 -13.93
CA LYS A 78 4.76 2.27 -14.86
C LYS A 78 5.80 3.29 -14.40
N ALA A 79 5.92 3.56 -13.11
CA ALA A 79 6.99 4.41 -12.58
C ALA A 79 8.39 3.85 -12.88
N LYS A 80 8.58 2.53 -12.75
CA LYS A 80 9.85 1.88 -13.11
C LYS A 80 10.10 1.92 -14.62
N ASP A 81 9.08 1.60 -15.41
CA ASP A 81 9.18 1.57 -16.88
C ASP A 81 9.53 2.95 -17.46
N SER A 82 8.94 4.03 -16.92
CA SER A 82 9.19 5.41 -17.37
C SER A 82 10.50 6.00 -16.83
N GLU A 83 11.02 5.52 -15.69
CA GLU A 83 12.31 6.00 -15.17
C GLU A 83 13.49 5.51 -16.01
N PHE A 84 13.43 4.29 -16.54
CA PHE A 84 14.56 3.71 -17.27
C PHE A 84 15.00 4.57 -18.48
N PRO A 85 14.10 5.06 -19.36
CA PRO A 85 14.46 6.02 -20.40
C PRO A 85 14.91 7.38 -19.85
N ALA A 86 14.35 7.85 -18.73
CA ALA A 86 14.78 9.11 -18.11
C ALA A 86 16.26 9.04 -17.71
N ARG A 87 16.69 7.92 -17.11
CA ARG A 87 18.08 7.65 -16.74
C ARG A 87 19.05 7.70 -17.93
N LEU A 88 18.66 7.13 -19.07
CA LEU A 88 19.51 7.08 -20.26
C LEU A 88 19.73 8.45 -20.94
N ASN A 89 18.79 9.39 -20.75
CA ASN A 89 18.84 10.71 -21.39
C ASN A 89 19.67 11.75 -20.63
N ILE A 90 20.04 11.47 -19.38
CA ILE A 90 20.80 12.42 -18.52
C ILE A 90 22.20 12.70 -19.07
N GLY A 91 22.79 11.74 -19.79
CA GLY A 91 24.10 11.89 -20.41
C GLY A 91 24.12 12.67 -21.72
N GLN A 92 22.96 12.99 -22.33
CA GLN A 92 22.92 13.54 -23.69
C GLN A 92 22.49 15.01 -23.78
N ILE A 93 21.75 15.57 -22.81
CA ILE A 93 21.24 16.94 -22.94
C ILE A 93 21.16 17.63 -21.58
N PHE A 94 21.92 18.72 -21.44
CA PHE A 94 21.79 19.74 -20.40
C PHE A 94 20.53 20.59 -20.69
N ASP A 95 19.35 19.97 -20.75
CA ASP A 95 18.10 20.72 -20.90
C ASP A 95 17.60 21.11 -19.51
N PRO A 96 17.43 22.40 -19.17
CA PRO A 96 16.90 22.83 -17.88
C PRO A 96 15.42 22.43 -17.63
N LEU A 97 14.79 21.72 -18.57
CA LEU A 97 13.41 21.24 -18.51
C LEU A 97 13.34 19.78 -18.08
N ILE A 98 12.48 19.48 -17.10
CA ILE A 98 12.11 18.12 -16.71
C ILE A 98 11.64 17.38 -17.97
N GLY A 99 12.34 16.31 -18.34
CA GLY A 99 12.02 15.53 -19.54
C GLY A 99 10.68 14.80 -19.40
N LEU A 100 10.02 14.51 -20.53
CA LEU A 100 8.71 13.82 -20.57
C LEU A 100 8.68 12.54 -19.73
N TYR A 101 9.75 11.73 -19.78
CA TYR A 101 9.88 10.49 -19.02
C TYR A 101 9.97 10.72 -17.50
N GLU A 102 10.62 11.79 -17.08
CA GLU A 102 10.69 12.16 -15.66
C GLU A 102 9.33 12.63 -15.15
N ILE A 103 8.58 13.40 -15.95
CA ILE A 103 7.19 13.79 -15.63
C ILE A 103 6.30 12.55 -15.51
N GLU A 104 6.43 11.60 -16.44
CA GLU A 104 5.63 10.37 -16.43
C GLU A 104 5.96 9.50 -15.20
N ALA A 105 7.25 9.36 -14.86
CA ALA A 105 7.68 8.67 -13.65
C ALA A 105 7.11 9.34 -12.39
N LEU A 106 7.21 10.66 -12.28
CA LEU A 106 6.65 11.44 -11.16
C LEU A 106 5.14 11.27 -11.04
N TYR A 107 4.40 11.36 -12.15
CA TYR A 107 2.96 11.13 -12.18
C TYR A 107 2.59 9.76 -11.60
N HIS A 108 3.30 8.72 -12.03
CA HIS A 108 3.04 7.36 -11.55
C HIS A 108 3.45 7.15 -10.08
N ILE A 109 4.54 7.78 -9.62
CA ILE A 109 4.94 7.77 -8.21
C ILE A 109 3.86 8.43 -7.33
N GLU A 110 3.37 9.61 -7.72
CA GLU A 110 2.32 10.31 -7.00
C GLU A 110 1.01 9.51 -6.98
N ALA A 111 0.60 8.97 -8.14
CA ALA A 111 -0.56 8.10 -8.24
C ALA A 111 -0.44 6.87 -7.32
N MET A 112 0.71 6.22 -7.29
CA MET A 112 0.98 5.09 -6.40
C MET A 112 0.79 5.48 -4.92
N ILE A 113 1.34 6.62 -4.48
CA ILE A 113 1.21 7.12 -3.10
C ILE A 113 -0.26 7.40 -2.75
N LEU A 114 -1.01 8.01 -3.67
CA LEU A 114 -2.43 8.32 -3.47
C LEU A 114 -3.28 7.05 -3.38
N PHE A 115 -3.03 6.05 -4.23
CA PHE A 115 -3.72 4.76 -4.16
C PHE A 115 -3.37 4.00 -2.88
N ALA A 116 -2.08 3.94 -2.51
CA ALA A 116 -1.61 3.35 -1.26
C ALA A 116 -2.36 3.91 -0.05
N ARG A 117 -2.48 5.24 0.04
CA ARG A 117 -3.24 5.87 1.13
C ARG A 117 -4.73 5.52 1.08
N THR A 118 -5.32 5.57 -0.11
CA THR A 118 -6.74 5.27 -0.31
C THR A 118 -7.09 3.84 0.13
N ILE A 119 -6.23 2.87 -0.19
CA ILE A 119 -6.37 1.47 0.25
C ILE A 119 -6.45 1.43 1.78
N LEU A 120 -5.51 2.08 2.47
CA LEU A 120 -5.45 2.09 3.92
C LEU A 120 -6.68 2.76 4.55
N ASP A 121 -7.16 3.88 4.03
CA ASP A 121 -8.36 4.56 4.56
C ASP A 121 -9.63 3.71 4.35
N ILE A 122 -9.80 3.09 3.18
CA ILE A 122 -10.93 2.19 2.91
C ILE A 122 -10.85 0.95 3.80
N PHE A 123 -9.69 0.32 3.87
CA PHE A 123 -9.52 -0.91 4.64
C PHE A 123 -9.58 -0.66 6.15
N THR A 124 -9.21 0.55 6.59
CA THR A 124 -9.41 0.98 7.98
C THR A 124 -10.88 0.93 8.40
N TYR A 125 -11.80 1.31 7.52
CA TYR A 125 -13.24 1.17 7.81
C TYR A 125 -13.61 -0.28 8.09
N VAL A 126 -13.19 -1.18 7.21
CA VAL A 126 -13.47 -2.61 7.33
C VAL A 126 -12.85 -3.17 8.62
N SER A 127 -11.59 -2.81 8.86
CA SER A 127 -10.80 -3.30 9.98
C SER A 127 -11.31 -2.78 11.33
N ALA A 128 -11.64 -1.50 11.41
CA ALA A 128 -12.18 -0.90 12.63
C ALA A 128 -13.55 -1.49 12.99
N TYR A 129 -14.37 -1.78 11.98
CA TYR A 129 -15.67 -2.41 12.19
C TYR A 129 -15.54 -3.82 12.78
N PHE A 130 -14.57 -4.62 12.30
CA PHE A 130 -14.38 -5.99 12.78
C PHE A 130 -13.55 -6.07 14.08
N LEU A 131 -12.46 -5.32 14.18
CA LEU A 131 -11.54 -5.42 15.32
C LEU A 131 -12.04 -4.66 16.56
N ILE A 132 -12.68 -3.51 16.39
CA ILE A 132 -13.04 -2.64 17.53
C ILE A 132 -14.49 -2.14 17.51
N ASN A 133 -15.32 -2.62 16.58
CA ASN A 133 -16.73 -2.27 16.44
C ASN A 133 -17.00 -0.76 16.32
N LEU A 134 -16.11 -0.03 15.64
CA LEU A 134 -16.22 1.41 15.41
C LEU A 134 -16.15 1.73 13.92
N ARG A 135 -16.86 2.78 13.52
CA ARG A 135 -16.69 3.40 12.20
C ARG A 135 -15.53 4.37 12.24
N ILE A 136 -14.42 4.00 11.60
CA ILE A 136 -13.25 4.86 11.42
C ILE A 136 -12.89 4.82 9.94
N ASP A 137 -12.82 5.98 9.28
CA ASP A 137 -12.55 6.13 7.85
C ASP A 137 -11.17 6.74 7.55
N SER A 138 -10.36 6.93 8.60
CA SER A 138 -9.02 7.47 8.51
C SER A 138 -8.02 6.52 9.14
N PHE A 139 -7.08 6.04 8.32
CA PHE A 139 -5.99 5.18 8.77
C PHE A 139 -5.21 5.79 9.93
N THR A 140 -4.94 7.09 9.88
CA THR A 140 -4.23 7.81 10.95
C THR A 140 -5.01 7.79 12.26
N LYS A 141 -6.34 8.00 12.22
CA LYS A 141 -7.19 7.93 13.42
C LYS A 141 -7.22 6.49 13.97
N PHE A 142 -7.30 5.50 13.09
CA PHE A 142 -7.29 4.10 13.49
C PHE A 142 -5.99 3.70 14.18
N CYS A 143 -4.82 4.02 13.61
CA CYS A 143 -3.53 3.75 14.26
C CYS A 143 -3.46 4.39 15.65
N LYS A 144 -3.83 5.67 15.79
CA LYS A 144 -3.84 6.35 17.10
C LYS A 144 -4.76 5.64 18.08
N LYS A 145 -5.95 5.22 17.63
CA LYS A 145 -6.92 4.49 18.47
C LYS A 145 -6.35 3.15 18.94
N VAL A 146 -5.74 2.38 18.05
CA VAL A 146 -5.10 1.09 18.37
C VAL A 146 -3.97 1.28 19.37
N ILE A 147 -3.06 2.24 19.14
CA ILE A 147 -1.94 2.53 20.05
C ILE A 147 -2.44 2.90 21.45
N SER A 148 -3.50 3.70 21.53
CA SER A 148 -4.11 4.12 22.80
C SER A 148 -4.99 3.05 23.47
N SER A 149 -5.18 1.89 22.85
CA SER A 149 -6.08 0.86 23.36
C SER A 149 -5.45 0.06 24.50
N HIS A 150 -6.29 -0.38 25.44
CA HIS A 150 -5.94 -1.35 26.48
C HIS A 150 -6.49 -2.76 26.17
N ASP A 151 -7.09 -2.96 24.99
CA ASP A 151 -7.60 -4.26 24.55
C ASP A 151 -6.43 -5.19 24.16
N ILE A 152 -6.27 -6.27 24.93
CA ILE A 152 -5.22 -7.28 24.73
C ILE A 152 -5.28 -7.92 23.34
N ASN A 153 -6.47 -8.01 22.73
CA ASN A 153 -6.62 -8.57 21.39
C ASN A 153 -6.01 -7.69 20.30
N LEU A 154 -5.74 -6.41 20.60
CA LEU A 154 -5.10 -5.47 19.68
C LEU A 154 -3.59 -5.36 19.89
N GLU A 155 -3.03 -5.98 20.93
CA GLU A 155 -1.61 -5.88 21.26
C GLU A 155 -0.68 -6.29 20.10
N PRO A 156 -0.98 -7.36 19.32
CA PRO A 156 -0.19 -7.69 18.13
C PRO A 156 -0.18 -6.57 17.09
N LEU A 157 -1.34 -5.92 16.87
CA LEU A 157 -1.46 -4.80 15.93
C LEU A 157 -0.77 -3.55 16.43
N LYS A 158 -0.89 -3.26 17.73
CA LYS A 158 -0.20 -2.16 18.37
C LYS A 158 1.31 -2.31 18.23
N THR A 159 1.87 -3.47 18.60
CA THR A 159 3.29 -3.79 18.45
C THR A 159 3.77 -3.60 17.01
N LYS A 160 3.00 -4.12 16.03
CA LYS A 160 3.31 -3.97 14.60
C LYS A 160 3.34 -2.49 14.17
N ILE A 161 2.34 -1.70 14.58
CA ILE A 161 2.26 -0.27 14.26
C ILE A 161 3.43 0.50 14.89
N GLU A 162 3.71 0.27 16.17
CA GLU A 162 4.80 0.94 16.90
C GLU A 162 6.16 0.63 16.29
N PHE A 163 6.41 -0.64 15.93
CA PHE A 163 7.62 -1.05 15.21
C PHE A 163 7.78 -0.32 13.87
N ILE A 164 6.71 -0.27 13.06
CA ILE A 164 6.71 0.43 11.76
C ILE A 164 6.93 1.94 11.94
N ILE A 165 6.40 2.56 13.01
CA ILE A 165 6.58 3.99 13.29
C ILE A 165 8.00 4.29 13.76
N TYR A 166 8.62 3.39 14.53
CA TYR A 166 9.95 3.58 15.09
C TYR A 166 11.02 3.77 14.00
N ASP A 167 10.90 3.05 12.88
CA ASP A 167 11.72 3.28 11.71
C ASP A 167 11.33 4.60 11.02
N LYS A 168 12.22 5.59 11.09
CA LYS A 168 12.05 6.93 10.48
C LYS A 168 11.98 6.90 8.96
N ASN A 169 12.45 5.83 8.32
CA ASN A 169 12.42 5.65 6.87
C ASN A 169 11.23 4.78 6.41
N SER A 170 10.38 4.36 7.35
CA SER A 170 9.23 3.51 7.06
C SER A 170 8.22 4.17 6.11
N TRP A 171 7.60 3.34 5.28
CA TRP A 171 6.53 3.71 4.36
C TRP A 171 5.38 4.43 5.06
N ILE A 172 5.14 4.17 6.35
CA ILE A 172 4.02 4.78 7.07
C ILE A 172 4.16 6.30 7.17
N HIS A 173 5.40 6.81 7.23
CA HIS A 173 5.66 8.25 7.29
C HIS A 173 5.44 8.93 5.92
N VAL A 174 5.48 8.15 4.83
CA VAL A 174 5.11 8.62 3.49
C VAL A 174 3.59 8.82 3.41
N LEU A 175 2.81 7.92 4.01
CA LEU A 175 1.36 7.86 3.85
C LEU A 175 0.55 8.49 5.00
N SER A 176 1.13 8.67 6.18
CA SER A 176 0.36 8.98 7.39
C SER A 176 1.05 9.99 8.30
N SER A 177 0.28 10.96 8.76
CA SER A 177 0.75 12.01 9.65
C SER A 177 0.68 11.63 11.13
N ILE A 178 1.22 10.45 11.48
CA ILE A 178 1.21 9.98 12.88
C ILE A 178 2.23 10.76 13.71
N SER A 179 3.37 11.13 13.13
CA SER A 179 4.46 11.86 13.80
C SER A 179 4.86 13.17 13.10
N LYS A 180 4.75 13.24 11.77
CA LYS A 180 5.09 14.41 10.92
C LYS A 180 4.17 14.47 9.71
N ARG A 181 4.11 15.60 8.99
CA ARG A 181 3.30 15.74 7.76
C ARG A 181 3.72 14.69 6.71
N SER A 182 2.77 13.88 6.27
CA SER A 182 2.98 12.81 5.29
C SER A 182 3.31 13.35 3.89
N LEU A 183 3.95 12.52 3.04
CA LEU A 183 4.19 12.86 1.64
C LEU A 183 2.88 13.05 0.88
N ARG A 184 1.86 12.23 1.16
CA ARG A 184 0.51 12.42 0.61
C ARG A 184 -0.04 13.81 0.88
N ASP A 185 0.11 14.30 2.12
CA ASP A 185 -0.35 15.65 2.45
C ASP A 185 0.50 16.69 1.71
N LYS A 186 1.82 16.49 1.61
CA LYS A 186 2.70 17.37 0.82
C LYS A 186 2.28 17.43 -0.67
N ILE A 187 1.95 16.30 -1.30
CA ILE A 187 1.44 16.23 -2.68
C ILE A 187 0.11 17.00 -2.79
N ALA A 188 -0.82 16.78 -1.87
CA ALA A 188 -2.10 17.50 -1.85
C ALA A 188 -1.93 19.03 -1.69
N HIS A 189 -0.82 19.47 -1.10
CA HIS A 189 -0.46 20.87 -0.94
C HIS A 189 0.60 21.34 -1.97
N GLN A 190 0.66 20.69 -3.14
CA GLN A 190 1.48 21.07 -4.30
C GLN A 190 2.99 21.11 -4.04
N THR A 191 3.48 20.35 -3.06
CA THR A 191 4.93 20.16 -2.90
C THR A 191 5.38 19.00 -3.78
N VAL A 192 6.25 19.30 -4.75
CA VAL A 192 6.73 18.33 -5.75
C VAL A 192 7.66 17.30 -5.11
N ILE A 193 7.42 16.02 -5.40
CA ILE A 193 8.39 14.94 -5.14
C ILE A 193 9.59 15.19 -6.06
N LYS A 194 10.80 15.20 -5.49
CA LYS A 194 12.02 15.41 -6.28
C LYS A 194 12.70 14.08 -6.59
N LEU A 195 12.95 13.85 -7.88
CA LEU A 195 13.88 12.82 -8.34
C LEU A 195 15.27 13.44 -8.40
N GLU A 196 16.24 12.71 -7.88
CA GLU A 196 17.66 13.04 -7.95
C GLU A 196 18.39 11.90 -8.62
N TYR A 197 19.17 12.22 -9.64
CA TYR A 197 19.95 11.25 -10.38
C TYR A 197 21.42 11.40 -9.99
N LYS A 198 22.05 10.31 -9.55
CA LYS A 198 23.45 10.33 -9.05
C LYS A 198 24.26 9.17 -9.61
N GLU A 199 25.48 9.46 -10.01
CA GLU A 199 26.49 8.45 -10.33
C GLU A 199 26.97 7.76 -9.06
N THR A 200 27.16 6.45 -9.12
CA THR A 200 27.65 5.65 -7.98
C THR A 200 29.15 5.77 -7.74
N SER A 201 29.94 6.15 -8.74
CA SER A 201 31.37 6.42 -8.64
C SER A 201 31.85 7.27 -9.82
N GLU A 202 32.95 8.02 -9.65
CA GLU A 202 33.55 8.90 -10.69
C GLU A 202 33.94 8.16 -11.99
N THR A 203 34.00 6.83 -11.95
CA THR A 203 34.35 5.94 -13.07
C THR A 203 33.16 5.18 -13.65
N SER A 204 31.94 5.40 -13.16
CA SER A 204 30.75 4.66 -13.57
C SER A 204 29.77 5.56 -14.31
N ASP A 205 29.51 5.22 -15.57
CA ASP A 205 28.46 5.85 -16.40
C ASP A 205 27.04 5.46 -15.93
N ILE A 206 26.90 4.73 -14.81
CA ILE A 206 25.61 4.26 -14.31
C ILE A 206 25.05 5.30 -13.34
N VAL A 207 24.07 6.04 -13.84
CA VAL A 207 23.26 6.97 -13.06
C VAL A 207 22.15 6.21 -12.34
N TYR A 208 21.94 6.43 -11.05
CA TYR A 208 20.82 5.85 -10.31
C TYR A 208 19.81 6.92 -9.92
N CYS A 209 18.52 6.59 -10.00
CA CYS A 209 17.44 7.47 -9.57
C CYS A 209 17.12 7.30 -8.07
N TYR A 210 17.00 8.44 -7.39
CA TYR A 210 16.68 8.53 -5.97
C TYR A 210 15.47 9.45 -5.78
N ILE A 211 14.62 9.12 -4.82
CA ILE A 211 13.61 10.03 -4.30
C ILE A 211 14.19 10.77 -3.09
N ASN A 212 14.06 12.09 -3.07
CA ASN A 212 14.32 12.90 -1.89
C ASN A 212 13.10 12.91 -0.96
N PHE A 213 13.19 12.16 0.15
CA PHE A 213 12.17 12.12 1.18
C PHE A 213 12.76 12.52 2.53
N ASN A 214 12.25 13.60 3.12
CA ASN A 214 12.70 14.14 4.41
C ASN A 214 14.23 14.38 4.47
N ASN A 215 14.78 15.00 3.42
CA ASN A 215 16.21 15.28 3.26
C ASN A 215 17.10 14.02 3.23
N LYS A 216 16.53 12.89 2.82
CA LYS A 216 17.25 11.65 2.58
C LYS A 216 16.98 11.15 1.17
N LEU A 217 18.00 10.56 0.58
CA LEU A 217 17.92 9.94 -0.73
C LEU A 217 17.67 8.46 -0.58
N ILE A 218 16.55 8.02 -1.14
CA ILE A 218 16.12 6.64 -1.13
C ILE A 218 16.15 6.18 -2.59
N PRO A 219 16.88 5.10 -2.95
CA PRO A 219 16.83 4.55 -4.30
C PRO A 219 15.39 4.32 -4.73
N LEU A 220 15.02 4.74 -5.95
CA LEU A 220 13.63 4.72 -6.42
C LEU A 220 13.02 3.32 -6.28
N ASP A 221 13.71 2.28 -6.73
CA ASP A 221 13.25 0.90 -6.60
C ASP A 221 12.94 0.52 -5.14
N LYS A 222 13.87 0.82 -4.23
CA LYS A 222 13.68 0.55 -2.80
C LYS A 222 12.49 1.31 -2.22
N PHE A 223 12.26 2.54 -2.68
CA PHE A 223 11.10 3.33 -2.27
C PHE A 223 9.79 2.72 -2.78
N LEU A 224 9.71 2.42 -4.09
CA LEU A 224 8.52 1.85 -4.72
C LEU A 224 8.16 0.49 -4.12
N ASP A 225 9.15 -0.39 -3.98
CA ASP A 225 8.98 -1.73 -3.42
C ASP A 225 8.63 -1.66 -1.93
N GLY A 226 9.36 -0.86 -1.15
CA GLY A 226 9.13 -0.70 0.28
C GLY A 226 7.74 -0.16 0.62
N LEU A 227 7.22 0.78 -0.18
CA LEU A 227 5.88 1.34 0.02
C LEU A 227 4.78 0.32 -0.33
N CYS A 228 4.86 -0.31 -1.51
CA CYS A 228 3.85 -1.28 -1.93
C CYS A 228 3.82 -2.50 -1.01
N ASN A 229 4.97 -3.10 -0.74
CA ASN A 229 5.07 -4.28 0.12
C ASN A 229 4.64 -3.94 1.54
N GLY A 230 5.03 -2.78 2.06
CA GLY A 230 4.61 -2.29 3.37
C GLY A 230 3.09 -2.21 3.53
N VAL A 231 2.39 -1.68 2.53
CA VAL A 231 0.91 -1.60 2.54
C VAL A 231 0.29 -3.00 2.45
N ILE A 232 0.79 -3.86 1.55
CA ILE A 232 0.30 -5.22 1.33
C ILE A 232 0.45 -6.05 2.62
N ASP A 233 1.65 -6.09 3.19
CA ASP A 233 1.97 -6.83 4.41
C ASP A 233 1.11 -6.38 5.57
N PHE A 234 0.87 -5.07 5.68
CA PHE A 234 0.02 -4.51 6.72
C PHE A 234 -1.45 -4.92 6.55
N CYS A 235 -1.96 -4.93 5.31
CA CYS A 235 -3.32 -5.38 5.02
C CYS A 235 -3.49 -6.88 5.31
N LEU A 236 -2.55 -7.72 4.86
CA LEU A 236 -2.54 -9.17 5.13
C LEU A 236 -2.48 -9.45 6.63
N PHE A 237 -1.65 -8.72 7.37
CA PHE A 237 -1.53 -8.87 8.81
C PHE A 237 -2.85 -8.56 9.54
N ILE A 238 -3.51 -7.44 9.21
CA ILE A 238 -4.80 -7.11 9.80
C ILE A 238 -5.87 -8.12 9.41
N GLU A 239 -5.90 -8.54 8.14
CA GLU A 239 -6.81 -9.57 7.67
C GLU A 239 -6.65 -10.84 8.51
N GLN A 240 -5.42 -11.29 8.75
CA GLN A 240 -5.17 -12.44 9.62
C GLN A 240 -5.67 -12.22 11.06
N LEU A 241 -5.50 -11.01 11.62
CA LEU A 241 -6.03 -10.71 12.95
C LEU A 241 -7.56 -10.76 13.00
N ILE A 242 -8.23 -10.27 11.96
CA ILE A 242 -9.69 -10.35 11.84
C ILE A 242 -10.10 -11.82 11.78
N ILE A 243 -9.48 -12.62 10.92
CA ILE A 243 -9.78 -14.05 10.79
C ILE A 243 -9.56 -14.80 12.11
N ASN A 244 -8.44 -14.57 12.79
CA ASN A 244 -8.16 -15.15 14.10
C ASN A 244 -9.21 -14.78 15.15
N LYS A 245 -9.66 -13.52 15.17
CA LYS A 245 -10.70 -13.05 16.10
C LYS A 245 -12.01 -13.82 15.96
N TYR A 246 -12.32 -14.30 14.75
CA TYR A 246 -13.53 -15.07 14.46
C TYR A 246 -13.29 -16.59 14.34
N ASN A 247 -12.08 -17.07 14.66
CA ASN A 247 -11.69 -18.50 14.66
C ASN A 247 -11.86 -19.20 13.30
N PHE A 248 -11.36 -18.60 12.20
CA PHE A 248 -11.46 -19.13 10.83
C PHE A 248 -10.13 -19.45 10.15
#